data_AF-A0A641AFX8-F1
#
_entry.id   AF-A0A641AFX8-F1
#
_cell.length_a   1.000
_cell.length_b   1.000
_cell.length_c   1.000
_cell.angle_alpha   90.00
_cell.angle_beta   90.00
_cell.angle_gamma   90.00
#
_symmetry.space_group_name_H-M   'P 1'
#
loop_
_entity.id
_entity.type
_entity.pdbx_description
1 polymer ?
#
loop_
_entity_poly.entity_id
_entity_poly.type
_entity_poly.pdbx_seq_one_letter_code
_entity_poly.pdbx_strand_id
1 'polypeptide(L)'
;MKKRIFHIILQTLFFICVPAFLITTNVRLVLNSATLYDYGFNKYKIEKYTGIEYAQLQSAGQQIRDYFNNDEDNITISISLHGRTVPNLFNEKEVLHMYDVKQLVKMVYSVQLYSAILIVIACLMVFIDSSRKWKKTMPRYFMKGGWLTFSLVLLVALLALVGFDRLFLYFHLVSFSNDLWILDPRHDYLIAMFPQGFFFDCTVAISVLTLLEGAFFGLLPRLLRLLKIV
;
A
#
# COMPACT_ATOMS: atom_id res chain seq x y z
N MET A 1 -15.03 -37.16 2.13
CA MET A 1 -14.01 -36.63 1.20
C MET A 1 -14.33 -35.21 0.69
N LYS A 2 -15.49 -34.98 0.04
CA LYS A 2 -15.89 -33.66 -0.50
C LYS A 2 -15.86 -32.50 0.51
N LYS A 3 -16.40 -32.68 1.73
CA LYS A 3 -16.36 -31.64 2.79
C LYS A 3 -14.95 -31.26 3.25
N ARG A 4 -14.00 -32.22 3.27
CA ARG A 4 -12.61 -31.96 3.65
C ARG A 4 -11.89 -31.13 2.59
N ILE A 5 -12.09 -31.46 1.32
CA ILE A 5 -11.54 -30.72 0.18
C ILE A 5 -12.07 -29.28 0.17
N PHE A 6 -13.37 -29.09 0.38
CA PHE A 6 -13.99 -27.76 0.50
C PHE A 6 -13.32 -26.88 1.57
N HIS A 7 -13.10 -27.43 2.76
CA HIS A 7 -12.45 -26.70 3.85
C HIS A 7 -10.97 -26.36 3.55
N ILE A 8 -10.26 -27.24 2.84
CA ILE A 8 -8.88 -26.98 2.41
C ILE A 8 -8.86 -25.82 1.42
N ILE A 9 -9.74 -25.82 0.41
CA ILE A 9 -9.84 -24.74 -0.58
C ILE A 9 -10.10 -23.41 0.11
N LEU A 10 -11.10 -23.36 0.99
CA LEU A 10 -11.42 -22.13 1.73
C LEU A 10 -10.24 -21.68 2.60
N GLN A 11 -9.60 -22.59 3.33
CA GLN A 11 -8.45 -22.23 4.16
C GLN A 11 -7.31 -21.64 3.31
N THR A 12 -7.00 -22.23 2.16
CA THR A 12 -5.98 -21.70 1.23
C THR A 12 -6.37 -20.33 0.70
N LEU A 13 -7.65 -20.13 0.39
CA LEU A 13 -8.17 -18.83 -0.04
C LEU A 13 -7.94 -17.75 1.02
N PHE A 14 -8.29 -18.02 2.28
CA PHE A 14 -8.02 -17.09 3.39
C PHE A 14 -6.51 -16.86 3.59
N PHE A 15 -5.71 -17.93 3.47
CA PHE A 15 -4.27 -17.87 3.64
C PHE A 15 -3.59 -16.92 2.63
N ILE A 16 -4.14 -16.81 1.41
CA ILE A 16 -3.63 -15.92 0.36
C ILE A 16 -4.31 -14.54 0.41
N CYS A 17 -5.64 -14.51 0.52
CA CYS A 17 -6.41 -13.28 0.38
C CYS A 17 -6.25 -12.35 1.59
N VAL A 18 -6.09 -12.87 2.81
CA VAL A 18 -5.94 -12.02 4.00
C VAL A 18 -4.66 -11.18 3.94
N PRO A 19 -3.46 -11.75 3.67
CA PRO A 19 -2.26 -10.94 3.45
C PRO A 19 -2.42 -9.92 2.31
N ALA A 20 -2.93 -10.36 1.16
CA ALA A 20 -3.13 -9.48 0.01
C ALA A 20 -4.04 -8.29 0.37
N PHE A 21 -5.18 -8.56 1.00
CA PHE A 21 -6.14 -7.54 1.41
C PHE A 21 -5.55 -6.54 2.41
N LEU A 22 -4.90 -7.02 3.48
CA LEU A 22 -4.37 -6.14 4.52
C LEU A 22 -3.23 -5.27 4.00
N ILE A 23 -2.27 -5.86 3.29
CA ILE A 23 -1.13 -5.12 2.73
C ILE A 23 -1.62 -4.06 1.74
N THR A 24 -2.45 -4.44 0.76
CA THR A 24 -2.95 -3.49 -0.26
C THR A 24 -3.85 -2.41 0.32
N THR A 25 -4.59 -2.70 1.40
CA THR A 25 -5.36 -1.69 2.14
C THR A 25 -4.45 -0.65 2.76
N ASN A 26 -3.39 -1.07 3.47
CA ASN A 26 -2.46 -0.12 4.08
C ASN A 26 -1.65 0.67 3.05
N VAL A 27 -1.26 0.05 1.92
CA VAL A 27 -0.66 0.76 0.78
C VAL A 27 -1.61 1.86 0.27
N ARG A 28 -2.88 1.53 0.04
CA ARG A 28 -3.87 2.51 -0.43
C ARG A 28 -4.10 3.63 0.58
N LEU A 29 -4.20 3.32 1.87
CA LEU A 29 -4.36 4.34 2.91
C LEU A 29 -3.17 5.30 2.96
N VAL A 30 -1.96 4.76 2.91
CA VAL A 30 -0.71 5.55 2.93
C VAL A 30 -0.56 6.41 1.69
N LEU A 31 -0.80 5.83 0.50
CA LEU A 31 -0.76 6.55 -0.78
C LEU A 31 -1.70 7.77 -0.80
N ASN A 32 -2.87 7.65 -0.18
CA ASN A 32 -3.91 8.68 -0.17
C ASN A 32 -3.86 9.60 1.07
N SER A 33 -2.82 9.50 1.90
CA SER A 33 -2.73 10.27 3.14
C SER A 33 -2.14 11.66 2.91
N ALA A 34 -2.97 12.71 2.98
CA ALA A 34 -2.49 14.09 2.96
C ALA A 34 -1.49 14.38 4.10
N THR A 35 -1.78 13.86 5.30
CA THR A 35 -0.92 14.02 6.48
C THR A 35 0.48 13.46 6.26
N LEU A 36 0.61 12.34 5.56
CA LEU A 36 1.92 11.74 5.32
C LEU A 36 2.73 12.52 4.29
N TYR A 37 2.08 13.07 3.26
CA TYR A 37 2.72 13.98 2.30
C TYR A 37 3.24 15.22 3.02
N ASP A 38 2.41 15.87 3.84
CA ASP A 38 2.80 17.05 4.62
C ASP A 38 3.95 16.74 5.59
N TYR A 39 3.88 15.60 6.29
CA TYR A 39 4.96 15.11 7.13
C TYR A 39 6.26 14.95 6.34
N GLY A 40 6.20 14.32 5.16
CA GLY A 40 7.33 14.15 4.26
C GLY A 40 7.93 15.48 3.81
N PHE A 41 7.08 16.39 3.32
CA PHE A 41 7.49 17.71 2.86
C PHE A 41 8.22 18.49 3.97
N ASN A 42 7.71 18.44 5.20
CA ASN A 42 8.33 19.10 6.34
C ASN A 42 9.62 18.41 6.79
N LYS A 43 9.60 17.08 6.97
CA LYS A 43 10.75 16.29 7.47
C LYS A 43 11.96 16.44 6.55
N TYR A 44 11.74 16.35 5.24
CA TYR A 44 12.80 16.42 4.23
C TYR A 44 13.08 17.84 3.72
N LYS A 45 12.42 18.85 4.31
CA LYS A 45 12.64 20.28 3.98
C LYS A 45 12.50 20.56 2.48
N ILE A 46 11.47 19.97 1.88
CA ILE A 46 11.26 20.00 0.43
C ILE A 46 11.14 21.43 -0.09
N GLU A 47 10.42 22.31 0.60
CA GLU A 47 10.31 23.73 0.23
C GLU A 47 11.67 24.41 0.12
N LYS A 48 12.59 24.13 1.06
CA LYS A 48 13.95 24.68 1.02
C LYS A 48 14.78 24.09 -0.12
N TYR A 49 14.56 22.82 -0.46
CA TYR A 49 15.31 22.11 -1.49
C TYR A 49 14.87 22.50 -2.91
N THR A 50 13.55 22.58 -3.14
CA THR A 50 12.96 22.81 -4.47
C THR A 50 12.64 24.27 -4.74
N GLY A 51 12.53 25.11 -3.69
CA GLY A 51 12.03 26.48 -3.79
C GLY A 51 10.52 26.58 -3.98
N ILE A 52 9.81 25.44 -4.01
CA ILE A 52 8.35 25.41 -4.10
C ILE A 52 7.77 25.75 -2.73
N GLU A 53 6.99 26.83 -2.66
CA GLU A 53 6.30 27.27 -1.46
C GLU A 53 5.46 26.14 -0.85
N TYR A 54 5.41 26.04 0.48
CA TYR A 54 4.78 24.91 1.16
C TYR A 54 3.31 24.70 0.76
N ALA A 55 2.54 25.77 0.58
CA ALA A 55 1.15 25.67 0.12
C ALA A 55 1.03 25.06 -1.29
N GLN A 56 2.02 25.30 -2.16
CA GLN A 56 2.08 24.74 -3.50
C GLN A 56 2.53 23.29 -3.48
N LEU A 57 3.39 22.89 -2.53
CA LEU A 57 3.68 21.47 -2.28
C LEU A 57 2.44 20.71 -1.83
N GLN A 58 1.64 21.27 -0.92
CA GLN A 58 0.38 20.67 -0.49
C GLN A 58 -0.60 20.50 -1.66
N SER A 59 -0.72 21.52 -2.52
CA SER A 59 -1.52 21.46 -3.75
C SER A 59 -1.01 20.40 -4.72
N ALA A 60 0.29 20.35 -5.00
CA ALA A 60 0.90 19.33 -5.85
C ALA A 60 0.67 17.93 -5.29
N GLY A 61 0.84 17.74 -3.98
CA GLY A 61 0.55 16.49 -3.30
C GLY A 61 -0.92 16.07 -3.44
N GLN A 62 -1.86 17.01 -3.38
CA GLN A 62 -3.28 16.74 -3.66
C GLN A 62 -3.48 16.29 -5.11
N GLN A 63 -2.95 17.03 -6.09
CA GLN A 63 -3.07 16.70 -7.52
C GLN A 63 -2.50 15.30 -7.82
N ILE A 64 -1.39 14.90 -7.18
CA ILE A 64 -0.83 13.55 -7.30
C ILE A 64 -1.79 12.48 -6.76
N ARG A 65 -2.39 12.71 -5.58
CA ARG A 65 -3.38 11.77 -5.02
C ARG A 65 -4.64 11.70 -5.90
N ASP A 66 -5.11 12.82 -6.40
CA ASP A 66 -6.28 12.88 -7.29
C ASP A 66 -5.97 12.13 -8.60
N TYR A 67 -4.77 12.29 -9.16
CA TYR A 67 -4.30 11.55 -10.34
C TYR A 67 -4.36 10.03 -10.14
N PHE A 68 -3.97 9.51 -8.98
CA PHE A 68 -4.07 8.07 -8.72
C PHE A 68 -5.51 7.54 -8.63
N ASN A 69 -6.51 8.42 -8.47
CA ASN A 69 -7.91 8.05 -8.30
C ASN A 69 -8.83 8.55 -9.43
N ASN A 70 -8.30 9.18 -10.47
CA ASN A 70 -9.05 9.63 -11.64
C ASN A 70 -8.76 8.74 -12.87
N ASP A 71 -9.42 9.04 -13.98
CA ASP A 71 -9.31 8.27 -15.23
C ASP A 71 -8.27 8.83 -16.22
N GLU A 72 -7.58 9.92 -15.88
CA GLU A 72 -6.58 10.56 -16.76
C GLU A 72 -5.36 9.66 -16.97
N ASP A 73 -4.87 9.52 -18.18
CA ASP A 73 -3.67 8.71 -18.42
C ASP A 73 -2.41 9.42 -17.89
N ASN A 74 -2.24 10.70 -18.24
CA ASN A 74 -1.04 11.46 -17.90
C ASN A 74 -1.28 12.43 -16.75
N ILE A 75 -0.31 12.50 -15.84
CA ILE A 75 -0.35 13.45 -14.75
C ILE A 75 -0.02 14.87 -15.23
N THR A 76 -0.72 15.86 -14.71
CA THR A 76 -0.39 17.28 -14.87
C THR A 76 -0.40 17.93 -13.49
N ILE A 77 0.72 18.52 -13.08
CA ILE A 77 0.87 19.19 -11.79
C ILE A 77 1.04 20.68 -12.03
N SER A 78 -0.04 21.45 -11.90
CA SER A 78 0.01 22.89 -12.05
C SER A 78 0.22 23.56 -10.69
N ILE A 79 1.26 24.39 -10.59
CA ILE A 79 1.56 25.16 -9.37
C ILE A 79 1.95 26.60 -9.71
N SER A 80 2.00 27.46 -8.69
CA SER A 80 2.68 28.75 -8.77
C SER A 80 4.09 28.62 -8.18
N LEU A 81 5.12 28.97 -8.96
CA LEU A 81 6.50 29.01 -8.51
C LEU A 81 7.01 30.45 -8.56
N HIS A 82 7.30 31.04 -7.40
CA HIS A 82 7.72 32.44 -7.27
C HIS A 82 6.77 33.42 -7.98
N GLY A 83 5.45 33.20 -7.84
CA GLY A 83 4.42 34.03 -8.46
C GLY A 83 4.18 33.80 -9.96
N ARG A 84 4.85 32.82 -10.57
CA ARG A 84 4.63 32.43 -11.97
C ARG A 84 3.94 31.08 -12.05
N THR A 85 2.89 30.99 -12.85
CA THR A 85 2.21 29.72 -13.11
C THR A 85 3.11 28.79 -13.91
N VAL A 86 3.35 27.60 -13.36
CA VAL A 86 3.99 26.47 -14.03
C VAL A 86 2.87 25.50 -14.41
N PRO A 87 2.55 25.33 -15.71
CA PRO A 87 1.40 24.53 -16.14
C PRO A 87 1.59 23.04 -15.85
N ASN A 88 2.82 22.51 -15.96
CA ASN A 88 3.16 21.19 -15.50
C ASN A 88 4.55 21.21 -14.86
N LEU A 89 4.63 20.81 -13.60
CA LEU A 89 5.87 20.74 -12.83
C LEU A 89 6.77 19.60 -13.31
N PHE A 90 6.17 18.49 -13.74
CA PHE A 90 6.88 17.31 -14.18
C PHE A 90 7.20 17.37 -15.66
N ASN A 91 8.43 16.99 -16.00
CA ASN A 91 8.86 16.83 -17.38
C ASN A 91 8.30 15.54 -18.01
N GLU A 92 8.50 15.36 -19.31
CA GLU A 92 7.96 14.22 -20.06
C GLU A 92 8.38 12.86 -19.47
N LYS A 93 9.64 12.72 -19.04
CA LYS A 93 10.16 11.49 -18.45
C LYS A 93 9.43 11.16 -17.14
N GLU A 94 9.26 12.16 -16.29
CA GLU A 94 8.54 12.02 -15.01
C GLU A 94 7.06 11.69 -15.20
N VAL A 95 6.42 12.30 -16.20
CA VAL A 95 5.02 12.01 -16.56
C VAL A 95 4.86 10.56 -17.02
N LEU A 96 5.75 10.08 -17.90
CA LEU A 96 5.72 8.68 -18.36
C LEU A 96 6.03 7.71 -17.21
N HIS A 97 6.94 8.04 -16.31
CA HIS A 97 7.17 7.23 -15.12
C HIS A 97 5.92 7.17 -14.22
N MET A 98 5.25 8.31 -14.01
CA MET A 98 4.02 8.37 -13.21
C MET A 98 2.85 7.60 -13.86
N TYR A 99 2.81 7.51 -15.19
CA TYR A 99 1.90 6.62 -15.89
C TYR A 99 2.12 5.16 -15.50
N ASP A 100 3.37 4.68 -15.52
CA ASP A 100 3.70 3.31 -15.10
C ASP A 100 3.35 3.08 -13.62
N VAL A 101 3.65 4.05 -12.74
CA VAL A 101 3.28 4.00 -11.32
C VAL A 101 1.76 3.92 -11.15
N LYS A 102 0.98 4.65 -11.96
CA LYS A 102 -0.49 4.58 -11.93
C LYS A 102 -1.01 3.19 -12.29
N GLN A 103 -0.38 2.48 -13.22
CA GLN A 103 -0.76 1.09 -13.53
C GLN A 103 -0.49 0.15 -12.34
N LEU A 104 0.61 0.33 -11.62
CA LEU A 104 0.88 -0.42 -10.38
C LEU A 104 -0.15 -0.10 -9.30
N VAL A 105 -0.51 1.18 -9.12
CA VAL A 105 -1.55 1.58 -8.16
C VAL A 105 -2.91 0.97 -8.52
N LYS A 106 -3.29 0.98 -9.80
CA LYS A 106 -4.50 0.31 -10.29
C LYS A 106 -4.47 -1.18 -9.97
N MET A 107 -3.33 -1.86 -10.18
CA MET A 107 -3.16 -3.27 -9.80
C MET A 107 -3.33 -3.49 -8.29
N VAL A 108 -2.74 -2.64 -7.45
CA VAL A 108 -2.91 -2.69 -5.98
C VAL A 108 -4.39 -2.59 -5.61
N TYR A 109 -5.13 -1.65 -6.22
CA TYR A 109 -6.56 -1.47 -5.96
C TYR A 109 -7.39 -2.68 -6.44
N SER A 110 -7.07 -3.25 -7.60
CA SER A 110 -7.72 -4.47 -8.09
C SER A 110 -7.47 -5.65 -7.17
N VAL A 111 -6.22 -5.89 -6.74
CA VAL A 111 -5.88 -6.96 -5.80
C VAL A 111 -6.62 -6.78 -4.47
N GLN A 112 -6.69 -5.55 -3.96
CA GLN A 112 -7.47 -5.23 -2.77
C GLN A 112 -8.95 -5.60 -2.94
N LEU A 113 -9.58 -5.17 -4.04
CA LEU A 113 -11.00 -5.41 -4.31
C LEU A 113 -11.30 -6.90 -4.45
N TYR A 114 -10.53 -7.62 -5.27
CA TYR A 114 -10.77 -9.05 -5.52
C TYR A 114 -10.50 -9.89 -4.27
N SER A 115 -9.45 -9.58 -3.51
CA SER A 115 -9.19 -10.27 -2.24
C SER A 115 -10.31 -10.03 -1.22
N ALA A 116 -10.86 -8.81 -1.14
CA ALA A 116 -12.01 -8.50 -0.29
C ALA A 116 -13.26 -9.29 -0.70
N ILE A 117 -13.60 -9.32 -1.99
CA ILE A 117 -14.74 -10.07 -2.53
C ILE A 117 -14.59 -11.56 -2.20
N LEU A 118 -13.41 -12.13 -2.45
CA LEU A 118 -13.13 -13.53 -2.18
C LEU A 118 -13.21 -13.87 -0.68
N ILE A 119 -12.74 -13.00 0.21
CA ILE A 119 -12.89 -13.15 1.66
C ILE A 119 -14.38 -13.15 2.04
N VAL A 120 -15.18 -12.22 1.51
CA VAL A 120 -16.63 -12.16 1.82
C VAL A 120 -17.34 -13.42 1.35
N ILE A 121 -17.11 -13.85 0.10
CA ILE A 121 -17.67 -15.09 -0.46
C ILE A 121 -17.29 -16.29 0.42
N ALA A 122 -16.02 -16.40 0.82
CA ALA A 122 -15.56 -17.49 1.66
C ALA A 122 -16.16 -17.45 3.07
N CYS A 123 -16.33 -16.26 3.66
CA CYS A 123 -17.05 -16.10 4.93
C CYS A 123 -18.50 -16.61 4.81
N LEU A 124 -19.22 -16.21 3.75
CA LEU A 124 -20.59 -16.65 3.49
C LEU A 124 -20.66 -18.17 3.30
N MET A 125 -19.73 -18.75 2.55
CA MET A 125 -19.62 -20.20 2.35
C MET A 125 -19.40 -20.97 3.66
N VAL A 126 -18.51 -20.49 4.54
CA VAL A 126 -18.29 -21.09 5.87
C VAL A 126 -19.54 -20.95 6.75
N PHE A 127 -20.25 -19.83 6.66
CA PHE A 127 -21.47 -19.57 7.42
C PHE A 127 -22.62 -20.53 7.00
N ILE A 128 -22.82 -20.73 5.70
CA ILE A 128 -23.91 -21.54 5.12
C ILE A 128 -23.72 -23.06 5.34
N ASP A 129 -22.49 -23.56 5.55
CA ASP A 129 -22.21 -25.00 5.79
C ASP A 129 -22.87 -25.59 7.07
N SER A 130 -23.78 -24.85 7.74
CA SER A 130 -24.84 -25.29 8.68
C SER A 130 -24.39 -26.09 9.91
N SER A 131 -23.08 -26.30 10.08
CA SER A 131 -22.56 -27.20 11.11
C SER A 131 -22.39 -26.55 12.49
N ARG A 132 -22.82 -25.29 12.69
CA ARG A 132 -22.49 -24.42 13.85
C ARG A 132 -20.98 -24.30 14.16
N LYS A 133 -20.11 -24.99 13.42
CA LYS A 133 -18.64 -25.00 13.58
C LYS A 133 -17.99 -23.75 13.01
N TRP A 134 -18.69 -22.95 12.21
CA TRP A 134 -18.19 -21.69 11.64
C TRP A 134 -17.59 -20.77 12.72
N LYS A 135 -18.22 -20.72 13.92
CA LYS A 135 -17.72 -19.97 15.09
C LYS A 135 -16.29 -20.34 15.50
N LYS A 136 -15.88 -21.59 15.25
CA LYS A 136 -14.52 -22.08 15.54
C LYS A 136 -13.63 -22.10 14.29
N THR A 137 -14.20 -22.38 13.12
CA THR A 137 -13.46 -22.52 11.85
C THR A 137 -13.00 -21.18 11.30
N MET A 138 -13.91 -20.19 11.22
CA MET A 138 -13.62 -18.90 10.59
C MET A 138 -12.52 -18.13 11.34
N PRO A 139 -12.54 -18.00 12.69
CA PRO A 139 -11.44 -17.36 13.40
C PRO A 139 -10.09 -18.06 13.19
N ARG A 140 -10.07 -19.39 13.01
CA ARG A 140 -8.82 -20.13 12.74
C ARG A 140 -8.26 -19.85 11.35
N TYR A 141 -9.11 -19.58 10.36
CA TYR A 141 -8.65 -19.22 9.01
C TYR A 141 -8.04 -17.83 9.01
N PHE A 142 -8.72 -16.84 9.61
CA PHE A 142 -8.16 -15.50 9.84
C PHE A 142 -6.88 -15.54 10.67
N MET A 143 -6.79 -16.40 11.69
CA MET A 143 -5.58 -16.57 12.47
C MET A 143 -4.38 -16.99 11.62
N LYS A 144 -4.55 -17.97 10.73
CA LYS A 144 -3.46 -18.43 9.85
C LYS A 144 -3.06 -17.35 8.85
N GLY A 145 -4.05 -16.67 8.26
CA GLY A 145 -3.80 -15.52 7.39
C GLY A 145 -3.06 -14.40 8.12
N GLY A 146 -3.51 -14.01 9.31
CA GLY A 146 -2.91 -12.97 10.14
C GLY A 146 -1.46 -13.25 10.53
N TRP A 147 -1.15 -14.47 10.97
CA TRP A 147 0.24 -14.85 11.27
C TRP A 147 1.12 -14.91 10.02
N LEU A 148 0.58 -15.33 8.87
CA LEU A 148 1.31 -15.27 7.61
C LEU A 148 1.62 -13.82 7.24
N THR A 149 0.61 -12.94 7.25
CA THR A 149 0.76 -11.50 7.02
C THR A 149 1.83 -10.92 7.94
N PHE A 150 1.72 -11.17 9.25
CA PHE A 150 2.68 -10.69 10.25
C PHE A 150 4.10 -11.14 9.92
N SER A 151 4.29 -12.42 9.61
CA SER A 151 5.62 -12.98 9.34
C SER A 151 6.23 -12.43 8.06
N LEU A 152 5.44 -12.32 6.98
CA LEU A 152 5.88 -11.76 5.70
C LEU A 152 6.28 -10.29 5.84
N VAL A 153 5.44 -9.48 6.48
CA VAL A 153 5.70 -8.05 6.67
C VAL A 153 6.85 -7.82 7.64
N LEU A 154 6.98 -8.63 8.70
CA LEU A 154 8.12 -8.53 9.62
C LEU A 154 9.43 -8.79 8.89
N LEU A 155 9.48 -9.80 8.00
CA LEU A 155 10.65 -10.06 7.19
C LEU A 155 11.00 -8.85 6.29
N VAL A 156 10.01 -8.32 5.55
CA VAL A 156 10.23 -7.15 4.68
C VAL A 156 10.67 -5.92 5.49
N ALA A 157 10.08 -5.68 6.66
CA ALA A 157 10.44 -4.57 7.54
C ALA A 157 11.89 -4.70 8.04
N LEU A 158 12.32 -5.89 8.44
CA LEU A 158 13.71 -6.14 8.86
C LEU A 158 14.69 -5.93 7.70
N LEU A 159 14.35 -6.38 6.48
CA LEU A 159 15.17 -6.13 5.29
C LEU A 159 15.25 -4.63 4.97
N ALA A 160 14.14 -3.90 5.08
CA ALA A 160 14.09 -2.45 4.88
C ALA A 160 14.97 -1.70 5.89
N LEU A 161 15.01 -2.14 7.16
CA LEU A 161 15.84 -1.53 8.20
C LEU A 161 17.35 -1.70 7.94
N VAL A 162 17.75 -2.81 7.33
CA VAL A 162 19.17 -3.12 7.08
C VAL A 162 19.65 -2.55 5.74
N GLY A 163 18.79 -2.45 4.74
CA GLY A 163 19.21 -2.08 3.39
C GLY A 163 18.09 -1.53 2.51
N PHE A 164 17.47 -0.42 2.92
CA PHE A 164 16.39 0.19 2.14
C PHE A 164 16.82 0.59 0.72
N ASP A 165 18.05 1.07 0.52
CA ASP A 165 18.56 1.46 -0.81
C ASP A 165 18.47 0.31 -1.82
N ARG A 166 18.87 -0.90 -1.40
CA ARG A 166 18.79 -2.09 -2.24
C ARG A 166 17.35 -2.54 -2.44
N LEU A 167 16.52 -2.49 -1.39
CA LEU A 167 15.11 -2.82 -1.50
C LEU A 167 14.39 -1.89 -2.50
N PHE A 168 14.67 -0.59 -2.43
CA PHE A 168 14.13 0.42 -3.32
C PHE A 168 14.58 0.19 -4.77
N LEU A 169 15.87 -0.11 -4.98
CA LEU A 169 16.38 -0.49 -6.30
C LEU A 169 15.68 -1.74 -6.85
N TYR A 170 15.60 -2.81 -6.06
CA TYR A 170 14.96 -4.06 -6.52
C TYR A 170 13.47 -3.90 -6.78
N PHE A 171 12.78 -3.06 -6.01
CA PHE A 171 11.40 -2.70 -6.31
C PHE A 171 11.31 -2.13 -7.73
N HIS A 172 12.13 -1.14 -8.08
CA HIS A 172 12.09 -0.53 -9.41
C HIS A 172 12.43 -1.52 -10.53
N LEU A 173 13.47 -2.35 -10.34
CA LEU A 173 13.88 -3.36 -11.32
C LEU A 173 12.81 -4.45 -11.55
N VAL A 174 12.00 -4.76 -10.53
CA VAL A 174 10.90 -5.74 -10.65
C VAL A 174 9.64 -5.09 -11.20
N SER A 175 9.39 -3.83 -10.87
CA SER A 175 8.18 -3.10 -11.21
C SER A 175 8.20 -2.47 -12.60
N PHE A 176 9.37 -2.12 -13.13
CA PHE A 176 9.51 -1.39 -14.38
C PHE A 176 10.52 -2.07 -15.30
N SER A 177 10.20 -2.15 -16.60
CA SER A 177 11.05 -2.73 -17.64
C SER A 177 11.84 -1.68 -18.44
N ASN A 178 11.81 -0.42 -18.01
CA ASN A 178 12.42 0.74 -18.67
C ASN A 178 13.23 1.57 -17.65
N ASP A 179 13.90 2.63 -18.11
CA ASP A 179 14.75 3.51 -17.29
C ASP A 179 14.07 4.84 -16.90
N LEU A 180 12.74 4.96 -17.06
CA LEU A 180 12.00 6.19 -16.77
C LEU A 180 12.05 6.56 -15.28
N TRP A 181 12.18 5.56 -14.40
CA TRP A 181 12.29 5.74 -12.95
C TRP A 181 13.68 6.23 -12.47
N ILE A 182 14.70 6.21 -13.34
CA ILE A 182 16.04 6.72 -12.99
C ILE A 182 16.03 8.24 -13.12
N LEU A 183 15.72 8.93 -12.03
CA LEU A 183 15.58 10.39 -11.98
C LEU A 183 16.75 11.05 -11.25
N ASP A 184 17.11 12.26 -11.66
CA ASP A 184 18.11 13.11 -11.03
C ASP A 184 17.44 14.17 -10.15
N PRO A 185 17.59 14.15 -8.81
CA PRO A 185 16.97 15.13 -7.91
C PRO A 185 17.44 16.57 -8.10
N ARG A 186 18.41 16.84 -8.99
CA ARG A 186 18.82 18.19 -9.37
C ARG A 186 17.98 18.77 -10.51
N HIS A 187 17.31 17.92 -11.28
CA HIS A 187 16.61 18.29 -12.51
C HIS A 187 15.15 17.81 -12.53
N ASP A 188 14.83 16.74 -11.81
CA ASP A 188 13.52 16.08 -11.77
C ASP A 188 12.82 16.39 -10.44
N TYR A 189 11.69 17.10 -10.51
CA TYR A 189 10.94 17.54 -9.34
C TYR A 189 10.28 16.38 -8.57
N LEU A 190 9.91 15.30 -9.23
CA LEU A 190 9.26 14.13 -8.64
C LEU A 190 10.15 13.51 -7.56
N ILE A 191 11.39 13.18 -7.89
CA ILE A 191 12.32 12.59 -6.91
C ILE A 191 12.88 13.65 -5.93
N ALA A 192 12.93 14.92 -6.34
CA ALA A 192 13.26 16.03 -5.45
C ALA A 192 12.20 16.22 -4.35
N MET A 193 10.91 16.05 -4.67
CA MET A 193 9.78 16.17 -3.74
C MET A 193 9.60 14.92 -2.87
N PHE A 194 9.86 13.74 -3.44
CA PHE A 194 9.73 12.46 -2.77
C PHE A 194 11.09 11.76 -2.70
N PRO A 195 12.02 12.27 -1.87
CA PRO A 195 13.32 11.65 -1.72
C PRO A 195 13.17 10.24 -1.16
N GLN A 196 14.20 9.41 -1.32
CA GLN A 196 14.15 8.01 -0.89
C GLN A 196 13.73 7.82 0.59
N GLY A 197 14.10 8.75 1.48
CA GLY A 197 13.66 8.73 2.87
C GLY A 197 12.13 8.82 3.03
N PHE A 198 11.43 9.55 2.16
CA PHE A 198 9.96 9.59 2.15
C PHE A 198 9.38 8.19 1.91
N PHE A 199 9.91 7.45 0.93
CA PHE A 199 9.47 6.08 0.65
C PHE A 199 9.83 5.11 1.78
N PHE A 200 10.92 5.33 2.49
CA PHE A 200 11.23 4.58 3.71
C PHE A 200 10.16 4.82 4.79
N ASP A 201 9.77 6.07 5.03
CA ASP A 201 8.73 6.40 6.00
C ASP A 201 7.37 5.79 5.62
N CYS A 202 7.01 5.82 4.33
CA CYS A 202 5.83 5.12 3.80
C CYS A 202 5.91 3.61 4.08
N THR A 203 7.07 3.00 3.83
CA THR A 203 7.30 1.56 4.05
C THR A 203 7.16 1.21 5.53
N VAL A 204 7.69 2.05 6.43
CA VAL A 204 7.55 1.89 7.89
C VAL A 204 6.08 2.01 8.29
N ALA A 205 5.36 3.03 7.81
CA ALA A 205 3.94 3.21 8.12
C ALA A 205 3.09 2.02 7.69
N ILE A 206 3.26 1.55 6.44
CA ILE A 206 2.57 0.35 5.92
C ILE A 206 2.91 -0.87 6.78
N SER A 207 4.19 -1.05 7.12
CA SER A 207 4.65 -2.20 7.90
C SER A 207 4.05 -2.22 9.30
N VAL A 208 4.08 -1.08 10.02
CA VAL A 208 3.52 -0.98 11.38
C VAL A 208 2.03 -1.27 11.38
N LEU A 209 1.26 -0.63 10.51
CA LEU A 209 -0.19 -0.86 10.41
C LEU A 209 -0.50 -2.33 10.12
N THR A 210 0.19 -2.90 9.13
CA THR A 210 -0.06 -4.29 8.72
C THR A 210 0.38 -5.30 9.78
N LEU A 211 1.45 -5.03 10.55
CA LEU A 211 1.87 -5.88 11.67
C LEU A 211 0.83 -5.87 12.79
N LEU A 212 0.26 -4.70 13.12
CA LEU A 212 -0.80 -4.61 14.12
C LEU A 212 -2.05 -5.39 13.71
N GLU A 213 -2.49 -5.24 12.46
CA GLU A 213 -3.62 -6.00 11.91
C GLU A 213 -3.34 -7.50 11.85
N GLY A 214 -2.15 -7.89 11.38
CA GLY A 214 -1.70 -9.28 11.33
C GLY A 214 -1.69 -9.93 12.71
N ALA A 215 -1.19 -9.23 13.73
CA ALA A 215 -1.22 -9.68 15.12
C ALA A 215 -2.65 -9.77 15.66
N PHE A 216 -3.50 -8.79 15.38
CA PHE A 216 -4.92 -8.81 15.77
C PHE A 216 -5.63 -10.05 15.21
N PHE A 217 -5.53 -10.29 13.90
CA PHE A 217 -6.13 -11.48 13.28
C PHE A 217 -5.47 -12.78 13.77
N GLY A 218 -4.15 -12.78 13.97
CA GLY A 218 -3.38 -13.90 14.53
C GLY A 218 -3.78 -14.26 15.97
N LEU A 219 -4.32 -13.31 16.74
CA LEU A 219 -4.80 -13.54 18.10
C LEU A 219 -6.32 -13.73 18.19
N LEU A 220 -7.04 -13.59 17.08
CA LEU A 220 -8.51 -13.58 17.03
C LEU A 220 -9.18 -14.76 17.76
N PRO A 221 -8.76 -16.03 17.62
CA PRO A 221 -9.39 -17.13 18.35
C PRO A 221 -9.18 -17.11 19.87
N ARG A 222 -8.15 -16.42 20.36
CA ARG A 222 -7.92 -16.21 21.80
C ARG A 222 -8.81 -15.07 22.30
N LEU A 223 -8.87 -13.96 21.55
CA LEU A 223 -9.71 -12.81 21.86
C LEU A 223 -11.20 -13.19 21.95
N LEU A 224 -11.72 -13.96 20.98
CA LEU A 224 -13.12 -14.40 20.99
C LEU A 224 -13.47 -15.31 22.17
N ARG A 225 -12.51 -16.13 22.64
CA ARG A 225 -12.68 -16.96 23.84
C ARG A 225 -12.72 -16.13 25.11
N LEU A 226 -11.85 -15.12 25.22
CA LEU A 226 -11.84 -14.20 26.37
C LEU A 226 -13.15 -13.40 26.47
N LEU A 227 -13.72 -13.01 25.32
CA LEU A 227 -14.99 -12.29 25.24
C LEU A 227 -16.24 -13.20 25.37
N LYS A 228 -16.06 -14.51 25.60
CA LYS A 228 -17.15 -15.50 25.71
C LYS A 228 -18.08 -15.55 24.47
N ILE A 229 -17.57 -15.18 23.29
CA ILE A 229 -18.32 -15.21 22.02
C ILE A 229 -18.35 -16.63 21.42
N VAL A 230 -17.29 -17.41 21.67
CA VAL A 230 -17.07 -18.77 21.15
C VAL A 230 -16.57 -19.71 22.23
#